data_AF-A0A5A8C9A4-F1
#
_entry.id   AF-A0A5A8C9A4-F1
#
_cell.length_a   1.000
_cell.length_b   1.000
_cell.length_c   1.000
_cell.angle_alpha   90.00
_cell.angle_beta   90.00
_cell.angle_gamma   90.00
#
_symmetry.space_group_name_H-M   'P 1'
#
loop_
_entity.id
_entity.type
_entity.pdbx_description
1 polymer ?
#
loop_
_entity_poly.entity_id
_entity_poly.type
_entity_poly.pdbx_seq_one_letter_code
_entity_poly.pdbx_strand_id
1 'polypeptide(L)'
;MRKAGTSTSDVDAARHGIAELDDDDDDDDDDGVDVDHAGRGEAAAGSAAGDGPTGNSCQLPGCKSWSQGAFPRLKQAPNGSLVPATNGGVPQRANLSLHLGELARTVVDWIPDPDYEGNAVFDFEDWTPIFDANDGSSLHWHGVAYQEYSKQLVRAEHPAWPESKVEAQARAEFEAAAIEMFAKTLTTVRALRPRAKWGFYGFPANPYMPCTAGDQPQCGYNNPAAGAQLRAQNDAIQAVFNASTGLFPSVYLPPSPGNWPGKQFEFVNAQYVAAVTAEAVRLATVAGRSAVVRPYAWAFYHNGTTTLSAPDTRSVAGLAYSPPLGDGLVLWGDAEAMHTQPLMTAWMTNVGGPALQAVQAEQCACSRSQCSGHGACVSGPDHAAGCDCFPGYHGGDCSSATGPSGE
;
A
#
# COMPACT_ATOMS: atom_id res chain seq x y z
N MET A 1 14.81 -53.87 23.56
CA MET A 1 15.64 -52.65 23.55
C MET A 1 14.96 -51.63 22.64
N ARG A 2 14.88 -50.38 23.11
CA ARG A 2 13.94 -49.34 22.69
C ARG A 2 14.20 -48.85 21.25
N LYS A 3 13.12 -48.63 20.49
CA LYS A 3 13.05 -47.60 19.43
C LYS A 3 12.16 -46.47 19.96
N ALA A 4 12.75 -45.32 20.22
CA ALA A 4 12.13 -44.00 20.16
C ALA A 4 12.68 -43.37 18.87
N GLY A 5 11.96 -42.68 17.99
CA GLY A 5 10.80 -41.83 18.20
C GLY A 5 11.27 -40.39 17.97
N THR A 6 11.11 -39.87 16.76
CA THR A 6 11.07 -38.42 16.48
C THR A 6 10.15 -38.20 15.28
N SER A 7 8.89 -37.95 15.61
CA SER A 7 7.97 -37.10 14.87
C SER A 7 8.54 -35.69 14.88
N THR A 8 8.84 -35.12 13.72
CA THR A 8 8.95 -33.67 13.56
C THR A 8 7.78 -33.26 12.68
N SER A 9 6.77 -32.71 13.35
CA SER A 9 5.65 -31.99 12.77
C SER A 9 6.16 -30.85 11.90
N ASP A 10 5.63 -30.76 10.68
CA ASP A 10 5.73 -29.60 9.82
C ASP A 10 5.33 -28.35 10.59
N VAL A 11 6.21 -27.35 10.59
CA VAL A 11 6.00 -26.08 11.27
C VAL A 11 5.44 -25.12 10.22
N ASP A 12 4.14 -24.86 10.29
CA ASP A 12 3.39 -23.87 9.50
C ASP A 12 3.86 -22.44 9.83
N ALA A 13 5.07 -22.06 9.40
CA ALA A 13 5.63 -20.71 9.57
C ALA A 13 5.48 -19.82 8.33
N ALA A 14 4.74 -20.26 7.29
CA ALA A 14 4.65 -19.57 6.02
C ALA A 14 3.23 -19.01 5.77
N ARG A 15 2.92 -17.87 6.38
CA ARG A 15 1.80 -17.01 5.95
C ARG A 15 2.19 -15.56 5.67
N HIS A 16 3.47 -15.24 5.81
CA HIS A 16 4.03 -13.92 5.51
C HIS A 16 5.03 -14.10 4.36
N GLY A 17 4.72 -13.48 3.22
CA GLY A 17 5.46 -13.62 1.97
C GLY A 17 5.59 -12.27 1.28
N ILE A 18 6.72 -12.10 0.59
CA ILE A 18 7.02 -10.96 -0.27
C ILE A 18 6.25 -11.18 -1.57
N ALA A 19 5.53 -10.16 -2.03
CA ALA A 19 4.98 -10.13 -3.38
C ALA A 19 5.93 -9.32 -4.27
N GLU A 20 6.31 -9.87 -5.42
CA GLU A 20 7.03 -9.17 -6.48
C GLU A 20 6.00 -8.68 -7.51
N LEU A 21 6.07 -7.40 -7.86
CA LEU A 21 5.23 -6.75 -8.87
C LEU A 21 6.18 -5.99 -9.80
N ASP A 22 6.10 -6.28 -11.10
CA ASP A 22 6.96 -5.72 -12.15
C ASP A 22 6.12 -4.76 -13.02
N ASP A 23 6.57 -3.51 -13.21
CA ASP A 23 5.97 -2.53 -14.13
C ASP A 23 7.08 -1.86 -14.97
N ASP A 24 6.89 -1.77 -16.31
CA ASP A 24 7.78 -0.98 -17.18
C ASP A 24 7.24 0.40 -17.66
N ASP A 25 8.05 1.43 -17.38
CA ASP A 25 8.25 2.77 -17.96
C ASP A 25 7.09 3.47 -18.71
N ASP A 26 6.70 4.65 -18.22
CA ASP A 26 7.12 5.96 -18.75
C ASP A 26 6.51 7.08 -17.87
N ASP A 27 7.27 8.17 -17.63
CA ASP A 27 6.84 9.48 -17.12
C ASP A 27 5.36 9.63 -16.65
N ASP A 28 5.15 9.83 -15.34
CA ASP A 28 3.95 10.47 -14.74
C ASP A 28 2.53 9.91 -15.11
N ASP A 29 2.41 8.83 -15.88
CA ASP A 29 1.15 8.31 -16.43
C ASP A 29 0.86 6.85 -16.00
N ASP A 30 1.09 6.52 -14.72
CA ASP A 30 0.81 5.16 -14.23
C ASP A 30 -0.66 4.99 -13.80
N ASP A 31 -1.40 4.17 -14.55
CA ASP A 31 -2.81 3.87 -14.29
C ASP A 31 -3.05 2.34 -14.29
N GLY A 32 -2.26 1.57 -13.53
CA GLY A 32 -2.28 0.09 -13.48
C GLY A 32 -3.10 -0.53 -12.34
N VAL A 33 -3.34 -1.85 -12.38
CA VAL A 33 -3.64 -2.61 -11.15
C VAL A 33 -2.54 -3.63 -10.92
N ASP A 34 -1.90 -3.57 -9.75
CA ASP A 34 -0.84 -4.51 -9.41
C ASP A 34 -1.48 -5.82 -8.90
N VAL A 35 -1.19 -6.92 -9.59
CA VAL A 35 -1.73 -8.25 -9.27
C VAL A 35 -0.59 -9.22 -8.97
N ASP A 36 -0.57 -9.76 -7.75
CA ASP A 36 0.43 -10.73 -7.30
C ASP A 36 0.13 -12.15 -7.82
N HIS A 37 1.08 -12.78 -8.51
CA HIS A 37 0.86 -14.09 -9.14
C HIS A 37 1.19 -15.30 -8.24
N ALA A 38 1.31 -15.11 -6.92
CA ALA A 38 1.52 -16.20 -5.97
C ALA A 38 0.32 -17.19 -5.90
N GLY A 39 0.26 -18.11 -6.85
CA GLY A 39 -0.58 -19.29 -6.84
C GLY A 39 -0.17 -20.26 -5.72
N ARG A 40 -1.17 -20.85 -5.07
CA ARG A 40 -1.11 -21.81 -3.97
C ARG A 40 0.20 -22.61 -3.83
N GLY A 41 0.92 -22.31 -2.76
CA GLY A 41 1.70 -23.27 -1.98
C GLY A 41 3.10 -23.59 -2.51
N GLU A 42 4.12 -22.97 -1.92
CA GLU A 42 5.28 -23.69 -1.40
C GLU A 42 6.02 -22.80 -0.39
N ALA A 43 6.11 -23.30 0.84
CA ALA A 43 6.87 -22.71 1.92
C ALA A 43 8.36 -23.01 1.69
N ALA A 44 9.09 -22.06 1.12
CA ALA A 44 10.54 -21.95 1.24
C ALA A 44 10.93 -20.52 0.85
N ALA A 45 12.01 -19.99 1.42
CA ALA A 45 12.61 -18.74 0.97
C ALA A 45 12.94 -18.85 -0.54
N GLY A 46 12.04 -18.35 -1.38
CA GLY A 46 12.07 -18.47 -2.83
C GLY A 46 10.90 -17.68 -3.38
N SER A 47 11.20 -16.65 -4.17
CA SER A 47 10.23 -15.92 -4.97
C SER A 47 9.38 -16.92 -5.76
N ALA A 48 8.08 -16.90 -5.54
CA ALA A 48 7.14 -17.66 -6.35
C ALA A 48 6.93 -16.88 -7.66
N ALA A 49 7.80 -17.13 -8.64
CA ALA A 49 7.57 -16.74 -10.02
C ALA A 49 6.38 -17.57 -10.56
N GLY A 50 5.17 -17.02 -10.48
CA GLY A 50 3.96 -17.53 -11.11
C GLY A 50 3.59 -16.68 -12.33
N ASP A 51 3.33 -17.33 -13.46
CA ASP A 51 2.61 -16.87 -14.65
C ASP A 51 2.76 -15.41 -15.15
N GLY A 52 3.96 -15.06 -15.65
CA GLY A 52 4.17 -13.93 -16.58
C GLY A 52 4.04 -12.52 -15.97
N PRO A 53 4.72 -11.50 -16.53
CA PRO A 53 4.64 -10.15 -16.00
C PRO A 53 3.22 -9.60 -16.15
N THR A 54 2.64 -9.15 -15.05
CA THR A 54 1.48 -8.26 -15.07
C THR A 54 1.87 -6.92 -14.50
N GLY A 55 1.69 -5.92 -15.36
CA GLY A 55 1.98 -4.52 -15.16
C GLY A 55 1.54 -3.78 -16.42
N ASN A 56 1.49 -2.45 -16.38
CA ASN A 56 1.05 -1.61 -17.53
C ASN A 56 1.90 -1.82 -18.81
N SER A 57 3.01 -2.54 -18.69
CA SER A 57 4.03 -2.72 -19.72
C SER A 57 4.06 -4.07 -20.43
N CYS A 58 3.06 -4.95 -20.30
CA CYS A 58 3.13 -6.24 -20.98
C CYS A 58 3.20 -6.10 -22.52
N GLN A 59 4.41 -6.15 -23.08
CA GLN A 59 4.69 -6.14 -24.53
C GLN A 59 4.57 -7.52 -25.18
N LEU A 60 4.16 -8.55 -24.43
CA LEU A 60 4.06 -9.91 -24.95
C LEU A 60 2.89 -10.04 -25.95
N PRO A 61 3.06 -10.83 -27.04
CA PRO A 61 2.00 -11.07 -28.00
C PRO A 61 0.76 -11.69 -27.33
N GLY A 62 -0.34 -10.93 -27.27
CA GLY A 62 -1.61 -11.36 -26.65
C GLY A 62 -2.06 -10.52 -25.46
N CYS A 63 -1.22 -9.61 -24.96
CA CYS A 63 -1.60 -8.69 -23.89
C CYS A 63 -2.66 -7.67 -24.39
N LYS A 64 -3.73 -7.52 -23.61
CA LYS A 64 -4.87 -6.62 -23.89
C LYS A 64 -4.58 -5.25 -23.25
N SER A 65 -5.09 -4.16 -23.81
CA SER A 65 -4.94 -2.82 -23.20
C SER A 65 -5.73 -2.69 -21.90
N TRP A 66 -5.05 -2.26 -20.82
CA TRP A 66 -5.59 -2.06 -19.47
C TRP A 66 -6.40 -0.77 -19.31
N SER A 67 -7.39 -0.79 -18.43
CA SER A 67 -7.95 0.41 -17.81
C SER A 67 -8.55 0.08 -16.44
N GLN A 68 -8.25 0.91 -15.45
CA GLN A 68 -8.86 0.87 -14.10
C GLN A 68 -10.31 1.39 -14.11
N GLY A 69 -11.06 1.12 -15.18
CA GLY A 69 -12.30 1.78 -15.53
C GLY A 69 -12.08 3.22 -16.01
N ALA A 70 -13.16 3.99 -16.01
CA ALA A 70 -13.19 5.37 -16.49
C ALA A 70 -12.98 6.37 -15.34
N PHE A 71 -11.83 6.37 -14.67
CA PHE A 71 -11.54 7.46 -13.71
C PHE A 71 -11.53 8.82 -14.43
N PRO A 72 -12.10 9.88 -13.83
CA PRO A 72 -12.10 11.23 -14.39
C PRO A 72 -10.72 11.87 -14.30
N ARG A 73 -10.21 12.37 -15.43
CA ARG A 73 -8.90 13.03 -15.54
C ARG A 73 -9.00 14.37 -16.23
N LEU A 74 -8.14 15.29 -15.82
CA LEU A 74 -8.00 16.59 -16.48
C LEU A 74 -6.87 16.56 -17.52
N LYS A 75 -6.93 17.50 -18.47
CA LYS A 75 -5.80 17.83 -19.34
C LYS A 75 -5.71 19.34 -19.52
N GLN A 76 -4.52 19.81 -19.87
CA GLN A 76 -4.34 21.18 -20.33
C GLN A 76 -4.68 21.28 -21.82
N ALA A 77 -5.58 22.19 -22.16
CA ALA A 77 -5.83 22.59 -23.54
C ALA A 77 -4.66 23.43 -24.08
N PRO A 78 -4.50 23.59 -25.41
CA PRO A 78 -3.40 24.35 -26.00
C PRO A 78 -3.30 25.82 -25.54
N ASN A 79 -4.39 26.38 -25.02
CA ASN A 79 -4.44 27.73 -24.46
C ASN A 79 -4.10 27.79 -22.96
N GLY A 80 -3.67 26.68 -22.36
CA GLY A 80 -3.33 26.54 -20.93
C GLY A 80 -4.53 26.34 -20.00
N SER A 81 -5.77 26.30 -20.52
CA SER A 81 -6.95 26.06 -19.67
C SER A 81 -7.11 24.58 -19.31
N LEU A 82 -7.58 24.31 -18.09
CA LEU A 82 -7.93 22.96 -17.64
C LEU A 82 -9.26 22.54 -18.28
N VAL A 83 -9.26 21.37 -18.92
CA VAL A 83 -10.46 20.77 -19.52
C VAL A 83 -10.55 19.29 -19.18
N PRO A 84 -11.76 18.69 -19.18
CA PRO A 84 -11.91 17.26 -19.01
C PRO A 84 -11.17 16.47 -20.10
N ALA A 85 -10.34 15.51 -19.69
CA ALA A 85 -9.72 14.52 -20.56
C ALA A 85 -10.60 13.28 -20.66
N THR A 86 -11.01 12.74 -19.50
CA THR A 86 -11.85 11.54 -19.38
C THR A 86 -12.97 11.76 -18.36
N ASN A 87 -14.08 11.05 -18.56
CA ASN A 87 -15.23 10.95 -17.65
C ASN A 87 -15.59 12.22 -16.85
N GLY A 88 -15.63 13.39 -17.48
CA GLY A 88 -16.03 14.65 -16.82
C GLY A 88 -14.93 15.37 -16.03
N GLY A 89 -13.72 14.82 -15.94
CA GLY A 89 -12.51 15.49 -15.43
C GLY A 89 -12.36 15.56 -13.91
N VAL A 90 -13.46 15.62 -13.16
CA VAL A 90 -13.47 15.56 -11.69
C VAL A 90 -14.58 14.61 -11.21
N PRO A 91 -14.47 13.98 -10.04
CA PRO A 91 -15.42 12.97 -9.56
C PRO A 91 -16.87 13.47 -9.51
N GLN A 92 -17.13 14.71 -9.09
CA GLN A 92 -18.49 15.27 -9.02
C GLN A 92 -19.14 15.55 -10.38
N ARG A 93 -18.38 15.41 -11.49
CA ARG A 93 -18.88 15.48 -12.87
C ARG A 93 -18.82 14.15 -13.60
N ALA A 94 -18.36 13.10 -12.93
CA ALA A 94 -18.11 11.82 -13.56
C ALA A 94 -19.37 10.96 -13.66
N ASN A 95 -19.44 10.16 -14.73
CA ASN A 95 -20.44 9.11 -14.85
C ASN A 95 -19.95 7.87 -14.10
N LEU A 96 -20.44 7.69 -12.87
CA LEU A 96 -20.09 6.54 -12.04
C LEU A 96 -20.52 5.21 -12.68
N SER A 97 -21.68 5.16 -13.34
CA SER A 97 -22.16 3.92 -13.99
C SER A 97 -21.28 3.49 -15.15
N LEU A 98 -20.73 4.46 -15.91
CA LEU A 98 -19.74 4.19 -16.95
C LEU A 98 -18.48 3.56 -16.33
N HIS A 99 -17.91 4.19 -15.31
CA HIS A 99 -16.70 3.72 -14.64
C HIS A 99 -16.87 2.29 -14.09
N LEU A 100 -17.94 2.02 -13.34
CA LEU A 100 -18.19 0.70 -12.76
C LEU A 100 -18.52 -0.36 -13.81
N GLY A 101 -19.21 0.03 -14.89
CA GLY A 101 -19.51 -0.87 -16.01
C GLY A 101 -18.27 -1.30 -16.79
N GLU A 102 -17.32 -0.38 -16.98
CA GLU A 102 -16.02 -0.70 -17.58
C GLU A 102 -15.22 -1.64 -16.68
N LEU A 103 -15.10 -1.34 -15.38
CA LEU A 103 -14.43 -2.22 -14.41
C LEU A 103 -15.03 -3.62 -14.40
N ALA A 104 -16.36 -3.73 -14.36
CA ALA A 104 -17.02 -5.04 -14.31
C ALA A 104 -16.76 -5.87 -15.57
N ARG A 105 -16.56 -5.21 -16.72
CA ARG A 105 -16.22 -5.86 -17.98
C ARG A 105 -14.74 -6.27 -18.02
N THR A 106 -13.83 -5.43 -17.51
CA THR A 106 -12.39 -5.65 -17.68
C THR A 106 -11.82 -6.58 -16.62
N VAL A 107 -12.23 -6.49 -15.34
CA VAL A 107 -11.64 -7.29 -14.25
C VAL A 107 -11.62 -8.79 -14.52
N VAL A 108 -12.64 -9.32 -15.21
CA VAL A 108 -12.70 -10.75 -15.54
C VAL A 108 -11.72 -11.19 -16.62
N ASP A 109 -11.27 -10.26 -17.47
CA ASP A 109 -10.21 -10.52 -18.45
C ASP A 109 -8.83 -10.53 -17.76
N TRP A 110 -8.68 -9.76 -16.68
CA TRP A 110 -7.40 -9.48 -16.03
C TRP A 110 -7.04 -10.40 -14.90
N ILE A 111 -8.03 -10.77 -14.11
CA ILE A 111 -7.89 -11.76 -13.05
C ILE A 111 -8.81 -12.89 -13.47
N PRO A 112 -8.47 -13.75 -14.44
CA PRO A 112 -9.44 -14.72 -14.98
C PRO A 112 -9.94 -15.70 -13.92
N ASP A 113 -9.09 -16.04 -12.94
CA ASP A 113 -9.45 -16.90 -11.82
C ASP A 113 -10.49 -16.22 -10.91
N PRO A 114 -11.75 -16.71 -10.84
CA PRO A 114 -12.76 -16.16 -9.95
C PRO A 114 -12.42 -16.35 -8.46
N ASP A 115 -11.55 -17.30 -8.14
CA ASP A 115 -11.14 -17.67 -6.79
C ASP A 115 -9.79 -17.05 -6.37
N TYR A 116 -9.23 -16.15 -7.20
CA TYR A 116 -7.99 -15.43 -6.94
C TYR A 116 -7.97 -14.79 -5.55
N GLU A 117 -6.89 -15.03 -4.80
CA GLU A 117 -6.75 -14.66 -3.39
C GLU A 117 -5.57 -13.74 -3.07
N GLY A 118 -4.77 -13.37 -4.09
CA GLY A 118 -3.61 -12.50 -3.97
C GLY A 118 -3.96 -11.00 -3.92
N ASN A 119 -2.92 -10.16 -4.03
CA ASN A 119 -3.07 -8.69 -4.05
C ASN A 119 -3.72 -8.24 -5.36
N ALA A 120 -4.60 -7.24 -5.28
CA ALA A 120 -5.14 -6.59 -6.46
C ALA A 120 -5.26 -5.09 -6.13
N VAL A 121 -4.26 -4.33 -6.52
CA VAL A 121 -4.02 -2.97 -6.03
C VAL A 121 -4.32 -1.98 -7.14
N PHE A 122 -5.30 -1.09 -6.97
CA PHE A 122 -5.49 0.02 -7.91
C PHE A 122 -4.40 1.06 -7.70
N ASP A 123 -3.63 1.32 -8.76
CA ASP A 123 -2.66 2.39 -8.76
C ASP A 123 -3.21 3.61 -9.49
N PHE A 124 -4.02 4.38 -8.77
CA PHE A 124 -4.66 5.58 -9.31
C PHE A 124 -4.19 6.79 -8.51
N GLU A 125 -3.36 7.62 -9.14
CA GLU A 125 -2.60 8.65 -8.43
C GLU A 125 -2.89 10.08 -8.89
N ASP A 126 -3.68 10.28 -9.94
CA ASP A 126 -4.03 11.61 -10.46
C ASP A 126 -4.62 12.52 -9.38
N TRP A 127 -5.51 11.97 -8.54
CA TRP A 127 -6.13 12.67 -7.43
C TRP A 127 -6.53 11.71 -6.30
N THR A 128 -6.64 12.26 -5.09
CA THR A 128 -7.05 11.54 -3.87
C THR A 128 -8.39 12.07 -3.35
N PRO A 129 -9.25 11.24 -2.70
CA PRO A 129 -10.53 11.65 -2.14
C PRO A 129 -10.44 12.68 -1.00
N ILE A 130 -9.24 13.01 -0.50
CA ILE A 130 -9.03 14.07 0.48
C ILE A 130 -8.69 15.36 -0.28
N PHE A 131 -9.61 16.34 -0.32
CA PHE A 131 -9.47 17.50 -1.21
C PHE A 131 -8.14 18.24 -1.03
N ASP A 132 -7.74 18.50 0.23
CA ASP A 132 -6.49 19.21 0.56
C ASP A 132 -5.22 18.42 0.26
N ALA A 133 -5.31 17.08 0.19
CA ALA A 133 -4.16 16.25 -0.14
C ALA A 133 -3.89 16.22 -1.65
N ASN A 134 -4.72 16.89 -2.45
CA ASN A 134 -4.44 17.15 -3.86
C ASN A 134 -3.52 18.37 -4.02
N ASP A 135 -2.28 18.29 -3.53
CA ASP A 135 -1.32 19.40 -3.52
C ASP A 135 -0.17 19.26 -4.54
N GLY A 136 -0.21 18.21 -5.36
CA GLY A 136 0.72 17.95 -6.46
C GLY A 136 0.74 19.06 -7.50
N SER A 137 1.93 19.39 -7.99
CA SER A 137 2.09 20.50 -8.95
C SER A 137 1.76 20.15 -10.40
N SER A 138 1.70 18.86 -10.73
CA SER A 138 1.33 18.36 -12.07
C SER A 138 -0.18 18.03 -12.12
N LEU A 139 -0.63 17.47 -13.25
CA LEU A 139 -1.97 16.88 -13.38
C LEU A 139 -2.06 15.47 -12.80
N HIS A 140 -0.93 14.93 -12.38
CA HIS A 140 -0.75 13.60 -11.80
C HIS A 140 -0.32 13.76 -10.34
N TRP A 141 -0.13 12.65 -9.62
CA TRP A 141 0.40 12.64 -8.25
C TRP A 141 -0.34 13.61 -7.30
N HIS A 142 -1.66 13.43 -7.21
CA HIS A 142 -2.57 14.24 -6.42
C HIS A 142 -2.61 15.71 -6.88
N GLY A 143 -2.89 15.95 -8.15
CA GLY A 143 -2.76 17.27 -8.77
C GLY A 143 -3.67 18.35 -8.20
N VAL A 144 -3.10 19.50 -7.83
CA VAL A 144 -3.86 20.69 -7.36
C VAL A 144 -4.83 21.23 -8.41
N ALA A 145 -4.60 20.90 -9.67
CA ALA A 145 -5.51 21.21 -10.78
C ALA A 145 -6.94 20.68 -10.54
N TYR A 146 -7.11 19.54 -9.86
CA TYR A 146 -8.43 18.99 -9.54
C TYR A 146 -9.17 19.85 -8.52
N GLN A 147 -8.46 20.45 -7.55
CA GLN A 147 -9.05 21.45 -6.64
C GLN A 147 -9.47 22.71 -7.42
N GLU A 148 -8.59 23.21 -8.28
CA GLU A 148 -8.84 24.44 -9.04
C GLU A 148 -9.99 24.30 -10.03
N TYR A 149 -10.06 23.18 -10.75
CA TYR A 149 -11.15 22.90 -11.66
C TYR A 149 -12.48 22.76 -10.92
N SER A 150 -12.49 22.09 -9.76
CA SER A 150 -13.67 21.99 -8.89
C SER A 150 -14.17 23.37 -8.45
N LYS A 151 -13.27 24.27 -8.03
CA LYS A 151 -13.61 25.67 -7.70
C LYS A 151 -14.14 26.43 -8.91
N GLN A 152 -13.56 26.24 -10.10
CA GLN A 152 -14.03 26.88 -11.33
C GLN A 152 -15.47 26.50 -11.69
N LEU A 153 -15.85 25.23 -11.52
CA LEU A 153 -17.22 24.77 -11.73
C LEU A 153 -18.21 25.49 -10.81
N VAL A 154 -17.89 25.57 -9.52
CA VAL A 154 -18.72 26.28 -8.54
C VAL A 154 -18.80 27.78 -8.83
N ARG A 155 -17.68 28.43 -9.22
CA ARG A 155 -17.69 29.86 -9.61
C ARG A 155 -18.58 30.12 -10.82
N ALA A 156 -18.59 29.20 -11.79
CA ALA A 156 -19.43 29.33 -12.97
C ALA A 156 -20.93 29.23 -12.64
N GLU A 157 -21.30 28.34 -11.70
CA GLU A 157 -22.68 28.16 -11.24
C GLU A 157 -23.12 29.27 -10.27
N HIS A 158 -22.17 29.85 -9.52
CA HIS A 158 -22.42 30.87 -8.50
C HIS A 158 -21.47 32.09 -8.60
N PRO A 159 -21.58 32.93 -9.65
CA PRO A 159 -20.61 34.01 -9.91
C PRO A 159 -20.54 35.11 -8.84
N ALA A 160 -21.55 35.20 -7.97
CA ALA A 160 -21.64 36.22 -6.92
C ALA A 160 -21.22 35.70 -5.53
N TRP A 161 -20.86 34.42 -5.39
CA TRP A 161 -20.44 33.88 -4.11
C TRP A 161 -19.04 34.37 -3.71
N PRO A 162 -18.80 34.61 -2.41
CA PRO A 162 -17.44 34.85 -1.93
C PRO A 162 -16.60 33.57 -2.07
N GLU A 163 -15.29 33.73 -2.27
CA GLU A 163 -14.36 32.63 -2.53
C GLU A 163 -14.38 31.56 -1.43
N SER A 164 -14.53 31.94 -0.15
CA SER A 164 -14.63 30.97 0.95
C SER A 164 -15.83 30.02 0.83
N LYS A 165 -16.94 30.49 0.24
CA LYS A 165 -18.12 29.66 0.00
C LYS A 165 -17.95 28.79 -1.24
N VAL A 166 -17.24 29.29 -2.25
CA VAL A 166 -16.86 28.52 -3.44
C VAL A 166 -15.99 27.34 -3.05
N GLU A 167 -14.94 27.59 -2.26
CA GLU A 167 -14.01 26.55 -1.79
C GLU A 167 -14.72 25.50 -0.95
N ALA A 168 -15.54 25.93 0.03
CA ALA A 168 -16.29 25.00 0.87
C ALA A 168 -17.25 24.10 0.06
N GLN A 169 -17.93 24.66 -0.95
CA GLN A 169 -18.82 23.90 -1.82
C GLN A 169 -18.04 22.95 -2.74
N ALA A 170 -16.95 23.42 -3.36
CA ALA A 170 -16.13 22.62 -4.25
C ALA A 170 -15.52 21.41 -3.53
N ARG A 171 -15.02 21.62 -2.30
CA ARG A 171 -14.55 20.55 -1.42
C ARG A 171 -15.66 19.53 -1.13
N ALA A 172 -16.81 20.00 -0.67
CA ALA A 172 -17.91 19.12 -0.28
C ALA A 172 -18.41 18.26 -1.45
N GLU A 173 -18.54 18.84 -2.65
CA GLU A 173 -18.93 18.11 -3.85
C GLU A 173 -17.87 17.10 -4.30
N PHE A 174 -16.61 17.53 -4.33
CA PHE A 174 -15.48 16.69 -4.73
C PHE A 174 -15.31 15.49 -3.80
N GLU A 175 -15.18 15.73 -2.48
CA GLU A 175 -14.93 14.66 -1.50
C GLU A 175 -16.09 13.65 -1.47
N ALA A 176 -17.35 14.12 -1.51
CA ALA A 176 -18.51 13.23 -1.55
C ALA A 176 -18.48 12.29 -2.76
N ALA A 177 -18.21 12.83 -3.96
CA ALA A 177 -18.17 12.05 -5.18
C ALA A 177 -16.92 11.16 -5.27
N ALA A 178 -15.78 11.63 -4.79
CA ALA A 178 -14.52 10.88 -4.78
C ALA A 178 -14.58 9.67 -3.85
N ILE A 179 -15.07 9.87 -2.63
CA ILE A 179 -15.28 8.81 -1.64
C ILE A 179 -16.26 7.77 -2.18
N GLU A 180 -17.38 8.19 -2.78
CA GLU A 180 -18.32 7.27 -3.39
C GLU A 180 -17.68 6.46 -4.52
N MET A 181 -16.95 7.12 -5.42
CA MET A 181 -16.28 6.46 -6.54
C MET A 181 -15.32 5.38 -6.04
N PHE A 182 -14.36 5.71 -5.19
CA PHE A 182 -13.38 4.77 -4.65
C PHE A 182 -14.04 3.59 -3.92
N ALA A 183 -15.02 3.86 -3.05
CA ALA A 183 -15.71 2.81 -2.30
C ALA A 183 -16.53 1.89 -3.21
N LYS A 184 -17.16 2.43 -4.26
CA LYS A 184 -17.94 1.67 -5.24
C LYS A 184 -17.07 0.87 -6.18
N THR A 185 -15.90 1.38 -6.57
CA THR A 185 -14.87 0.66 -7.31
C THR A 185 -14.48 -0.61 -6.56
N LEU A 186 -14.04 -0.49 -5.31
CA LEU A 186 -13.66 -1.62 -4.45
C LEU A 186 -14.81 -2.60 -4.22
N THR A 187 -16.03 -2.08 -3.96
CA THR A 187 -17.21 -2.94 -3.76
C THR A 187 -17.55 -3.75 -5.01
N THR A 188 -17.43 -3.14 -6.19
CA THR A 188 -17.74 -3.78 -7.48
C THR A 188 -16.75 -4.91 -7.77
N VAL A 189 -15.45 -4.64 -7.64
CA VAL A 189 -14.43 -5.66 -7.93
C VAL A 189 -14.40 -6.77 -6.90
N ARG A 190 -14.70 -6.47 -5.62
CA ARG A 190 -14.86 -7.50 -4.58
C ARG A 190 -16.03 -8.44 -4.86
N ALA A 191 -17.11 -7.96 -5.48
CA ALA A 191 -18.21 -8.83 -5.87
C ALA A 191 -17.80 -9.82 -6.98
N LEU A 192 -16.82 -9.45 -7.80
CA LEU A 192 -16.31 -10.27 -8.90
C LEU A 192 -15.18 -11.21 -8.45
N ARG A 193 -14.30 -10.74 -7.55
CA ARG A 193 -13.18 -11.49 -6.97
C ARG A 193 -13.21 -11.37 -5.45
N PRO A 194 -14.03 -12.19 -4.77
CA PRO A 194 -14.31 -12.02 -3.34
C PRO A 194 -13.16 -12.42 -2.41
N ARG A 195 -12.18 -13.20 -2.89
CA ARG A 195 -11.03 -13.65 -2.07
C ARG A 195 -9.80 -12.74 -2.18
N ALA A 196 -9.71 -11.95 -3.25
CA ALA A 196 -8.60 -11.06 -3.53
C ALA A 196 -8.47 -9.94 -2.49
N LYS A 197 -7.25 -9.43 -2.33
CA LYS A 197 -6.91 -8.31 -1.43
C LYS A 197 -6.94 -7.01 -2.23
N TRP A 198 -8.13 -6.43 -2.33
CA TRP A 198 -8.42 -5.19 -3.04
C TRP A 198 -8.10 -3.97 -2.19
N GLY A 199 -7.39 -3.03 -2.77
CA GLY A 199 -7.08 -1.74 -2.17
C GLY A 199 -6.58 -0.75 -3.21
N PHE A 200 -6.27 0.46 -2.77
CA PHE A 200 -5.56 1.44 -3.59
C PHE A 200 -4.13 1.54 -3.08
N TYR A 201 -3.18 1.67 -4.00
CA TYR A 201 -1.80 2.04 -3.69
C TYR A 201 -1.77 3.39 -2.95
N GLY A 202 -0.79 3.56 -2.07
CA GLY A 202 -0.58 4.81 -1.33
C GLY A 202 -1.54 5.04 -0.16
N PHE A 203 -2.56 4.18 0.06
CA PHE A 203 -3.53 4.34 1.15
C PHE A 203 -3.16 3.54 2.42
N PRO A 204 -3.26 4.13 3.63
CA PRO A 204 -3.75 5.48 3.93
C PRO A 204 -2.86 6.63 3.45
N ALA A 205 -3.51 7.73 3.06
CA ALA A 205 -2.87 8.89 2.44
C ALA A 205 -1.76 9.44 3.33
N ASN A 206 -0.54 9.46 2.82
CA ASN A 206 0.66 9.74 3.59
C ASN A 206 1.31 11.04 3.12
N PRO A 207 1.08 12.18 3.79
CA PRO A 207 1.80 13.38 3.47
C PRO A 207 3.25 13.24 3.91
N TYR A 208 4.15 13.59 3.00
CA TYR A 208 5.58 13.38 3.11
C TYR A 208 6.16 13.93 4.43
N MET A 209 6.37 13.00 5.37
CA MET A 209 7.15 13.01 6.60
C MET A 209 7.41 14.35 7.34
N PRO A 210 6.38 15.03 7.90
CA PRO A 210 6.62 16.07 8.90
C PRO A 210 7.16 15.42 10.19
N CYS A 211 8.41 15.69 10.54
CA CYS A 211 9.03 15.25 11.79
C CYS A 211 9.31 16.41 12.74
N THR A 212 9.25 16.15 14.04
CA THR A 212 9.80 17.08 15.05
C THR A 212 11.33 17.14 14.97
N ALA A 213 11.90 18.28 15.31
CA ALA A 213 13.35 18.40 15.50
C ALA A 213 13.80 17.73 16.81
N GLY A 214 15.07 17.34 16.89
CA GLY A 214 15.72 16.82 18.09
C GLY A 214 16.17 15.35 17.99
N ASP A 215 16.72 14.82 19.08
CA ASP A 215 17.34 13.49 19.12
C ASP A 215 16.33 12.32 19.08
N GLN A 216 15.04 12.60 19.26
CA GLN A 216 13.93 11.64 19.21
C GLN A 216 12.79 12.20 18.33
N PRO A 217 12.98 12.23 17.01
CA PRO A 217 11.99 12.76 16.09
C PRO A 217 10.70 11.93 16.11
N GLN A 218 9.55 12.63 16.13
CA GLN A 218 8.22 12.07 15.96
C GLN A 218 7.68 12.47 14.59
N CYS A 219 7.40 11.48 13.74
CA CYS A 219 7.15 11.67 12.32
C CYS A 219 5.74 11.25 11.90
N GLY A 220 5.25 11.83 10.80
CA GLY A 220 4.00 11.44 10.15
C GLY A 220 2.82 11.44 11.14
N TYR A 221 2.12 10.32 11.24
CA TYR A 221 0.99 10.14 12.16
C TYR A 221 1.37 10.27 13.64
N ASN A 222 2.63 10.04 14.01
CA ASN A 222 3.08 10.20 15.39
C ASN A 222 3.52 11.64 15.71
N ASN A 223 3.55 12.54 14.72
CA ASN A 223 3.88 13.94 14.93
C ASN A 223 2.81 14.62 15.81
N PRO A 224 3.17 15.31 16.91
CA PRO A 224 2.22 15.91 17.84
C PRO A 224 1.44 17.10 17.26
N ALA A 225 1.97 17.78 16.24
CA ALA A 225 1.33 18.92 15.59
C ALA A 225 0.44 18.52 14.41
N ALA A 226 0.89 17.54 13.60
CA ALA A 226 0.20 17.15 12.37
C ALA A 226 -0.65 15.87 12.53
N GLY A 227 -0.21 14.91 13.35
CA GLY A 227 -0.73 13.54 13.35
C GLY A 227 -2.22 13.41 13.64
N ALA A 228 -2.79 14.29 14.48
CA ALA A 228 -4.24 14.32 14.74
C ALA A 228 -5.06 14.73 13.50
N GLN A 229 -4.58 15.73 12.75
CA GLN A 229 -5.21 16.15 11.50
C GLN A 229 -5.12 15.06 10.44
N LEU A 230 -3.95 14.43 10.30
CA LEU A 230 -3.74 13.34 9.34
C LEU A 230 -4.69 12.16 9.59
N ARG A 231 -4.81 11.72 10.85
CA ARG A 231 -5.78 10.69 11.23
C ARG A 231 -7.22 11.10 10.94
N ALA A 232 -7.58 12.36 11.22
CA ALA A 232 -8.92 12.85 10.96
C ALA A 232 -9.26 12.87 9.45
N GLN A 233 -8.28 13.16 8.60
CA GLN A 233 -8.45 13.08 7.14
C GLN A 233 -8.68 11.63 6.68
N ASN A 234 -7.93 10.66 7.23
CA ASN A 234 -8.18 9.24 6.96
C ASN A 234 -9.56 8.79 7.49
N ASP A 235 -9.93 9.19 8.70
CA ASP A 235 -11.24 8.86 9.29
C ASP A 235 -12.40 9.42 8.44
N ALA A 236 -12.20 10.56 7.77
CA ALA A 236 -13.20 11.14 6.87
C ALA A 236 -13.46 10.29 5.60
N ILE A 237 -12.47 9.50 5.15
CA ILE A 237 -12.58 8.60 4.01
C ILE A 237 -12.77 7.13 4.41
N GLN A 238 -13.24 6.86 5.64
CA GLN A 238 -13.42 5.51 6.20
C GLN A 238 -14.24 4.57 5.30
N ALA A 239 -15.13 5.10 4.45
CA ALA A 239 -15.88 4.30 3.49
C ALA A 239 -14.98 3.55 2.49
N VAL A 240 -13.83 4.14 2.11
CA VAL A 240 -12.83 3.50 1.23
C VAL A 240 -12.19 2.31 1.95
N PHE A 241 -11.66 2.54 3.17
CA PHE A 241 -11.07 1.47 3.99
C PHE A 241 -12.09 0.37 4.34
N ASN A 242 -13.35 0.73 4.57
CA ASN A 242 -14.45 -0.20 4.77
C ASN A 242 -14.84 -0.97 3.50
N ALA A 243 -14.42 -0.55 2.32
CA ALA A 243 -14.65 -1.28 1.08
C ALA A 243 -13.46 -2.19 0.73
N SER A 244 -12.25 -1.81 1.13
CA SER A 244 -11.00 -2.56 0.93
C SER A 244 -11.00 -3.94 1.61
N THR A 245 -10.21 -4.84 1.03
CA THR A 245 -9.80 -6.14 1.63
C THR A 245 -8.28 -6.24 1.80
N GLY A 246 -7.51 -5.29 1.27
CA GLY A 246 -6.10 -5.03 1.58
C GLY A 246 -5.82 -3.52 1.65
N LEU A 247 -4.82 -3.13 2.43
CA LEU A 247 -4.28 -1.76 2.52
C LEU A 247 -2.81 -1.77 2.10
N PHE A 248 -2.45 -0.83 1.24
CA PHE A 248 -1.18 -0.81 0.54
C PHE A 248 -0.49 0.55 0.70
N PRO A 249 -0.08 0.93 1.93
CA PRO A 249 0.56 2.22 2.14
C PRO A 249 1.93 2.28 1.44
N SER A 250 2.25 3.40 0.82
CA SER A 250 3.61 3.67 0.37
C SER A 250 4.49 4.08 1.55
N VAL A 251 5.61 3.37 1.71
CA VAL A 251 6.67 3.64 2.70
C VAL A 251 8.00 3.95 2.01
N TYR A 252 7.95 4.48 0.79
CA TYR A 252 9.13 4.92 0.05
C TYR A 252 9.92 5.95 0.89
N LEU A 253 11.23 5.73 0.97
CA LEU A 253 12.09 6.52 1.86
C LEU A 253 12.68 7.72 1.10
N PRO A 254 12.59 8.95 1.62
CA PRO A 254 13.33 10.07 1.06
C PRO A 254 14.85 9.85 1.13
N PRO A 255 15.62 10.42 0.20
CA PRO A 255 17.04 10.59 0.42
C PRO A 255 17.28 11.56 1.60
N SER A 256 18.41 11.41 2.28
CA SER A 256 18.79 12.30 3.39
C SER A 256 18.80 13.77 2.92
N PRO A 257 17.95 14.65 3.51
CA PRO A 257 18.17 16.07 3.37
C PRO A 257 19.44 16.31 4.17
N GLY A 258 20.52 16.73 3.50
CA GLY A 258 21.89 16.72 4.04
C GLY A 258 22.13 17.50 5.36
N ASN A 259 21.09 18.05 5.97
CA ASN A 259 21.06 18.60 7.32
C ASN A 259 20.78 17.56 8.44
N TRP A 260 20.44 16.31 8.12
CA TRP A 260 20.35 15.21 9.11
C TRP A 260 21.59 14.30 9.01
N PRO A 261 22.47 14.25 10.03
CA PRO A 261 23.64 13.39 10.01
C PRO A 261 23.25 11.90 9.96
N GLY A 262 23.86 11.14 9.04
CA GLY A 262 23.47 9.78 8.61
C GLY A 262 22.64 8.92 9.58
N LYS A 263 23.18 8.58 10.76
CA LYS A 263 22.48 7.70 11.73
C LYS A 263 21.18 8.28 12.30
N GLN A 264 21.05 9.60 12.40
CA GLN A 264 19.80 10.23 12.82
C GLN A 264 18.75 10.13 11.69
N PHE A 265 19.18 10.19 10.43
CA PHE A 265 18.28 10.08 9.30
C PHE A 265 17.73 8.65 9.11
N GLU A 266 18.56 7.62 9.29
CA GLU A 266 18.12 6.21 9.29
C GLU A 266 17.06 5.95 10.38
N PHE A 267 17.23 6.55 11.56
CA PHE A 267 16.23 6.47 12.63
C PHE A 267 14.92 7.19 12.26
N VAL A 268 15.00 8.37 11.63
CA VAL A 268 13.83 9.09 11.12
C VAL A 268 13.04 8.23 10.12
N ASN A 269 13.74 7.60 9.16
CA ASN A 269 13.13 6.71 8.18
C ASN A 269 12.41 5.53 8.84
N ALA A 270 13.04 4.90 9.84
CA ALA A 270 12.41 3.81 10.60
C ALA A 270 11.14 4.26 11.32
N GLN A 271 11.16 5.46 11.94
CA GLN A 271 9.98 6.03 12.62
C GLN A 271 8.84 6.35 11.66
N TYR A 272 9.16 6.82 10.46
CA TYR A 272 8.20 7.07 9.40
C TYR A 272 7.54 5.79 8.92
N VAL A 273 8.34 4.78 8.56
CA VAL A 273 7.86 3.46 8.15
C VAL A 273 6.91 2.89 9.20
N ALA A 274 7.31 2.93 10.48
CA ALA A 274 6.49 2.45 11.58
C ALA A 274 5.19 3.26 11.74
N ALA A 275 5.25 4.59 11.66
CA ALA A 275 4.08 5.45 11.85
C ALA A 275 3.02 5.27 10.74
N VAL A 276 3.45 5.20 9.48
CA VAL A 276 2.55 5.00 8.33
C VAL A 276 1.89 3.63 8.41
N THR A 277 2.69 2.62 8.72
CA THR A 277 2.21 1.25 8.78
C THR A 277 1.25 1.01 9.96
N ALA A 278 1.55 1.59 11.13
CA ALA A 278 0.67 1.52 12.30
C ALA A 278 -0.69 2.19 12.03
N GLU A 279 -0.73 3.27 11.25
CA GLU A 279 -1.99 3.89 10.85
C GLU A 279 -2.81 2.99 9.92
N ALA A 280 -2.17 2.33 8.95
CA ALA A 280 -2.84 1.35 8.10
C ALA A 280 -3.46 0.22 8.94
N VAL A 281 -2.73 -0.31 9.92
CA VAL A 281 -3.24 -1.32 10.86
C VAL A 281 -4.40 -0.80 11.70
N ARG A 282 -4.34 0.46 12.17
CA ARG A 282 -5.46 1.09 12.89
C ARG A 282 -6.72 1.11 12.03
N LEU A 283 -6.61 1.54 10.77
CA LEU A 283 -7.74 1.65 9.85
C LEU A 283 -8.31 0.29 9.45
N ALA A 284 -7.46 -0.71 9.24
CA ALA A 284 -7.87 -2.10 9.03
C ALA A 284 -8.67 -2.63 10.24
N THR A 285 -8.22 -2.33 11.46
CA THR A 285 -8.89 -2.74 12.70
C THR A 285 -10.26 -2.06 12.85
N VAL A 286 -10.35 -0.75 12.59
CA VAL A 286 -11.61 0.02 12.66
C VAL A 286 -12.66 -0.52 11.67
N ALA A 287 -12.23 -1.01 10.50
CA ALA A 287 -13.13 -1.62 9.53
C ALA A 287 -13.76 -2.94 10.02
N GLY A 288 -13.32 -3.48 11.16
CA GLY A 288 -13.87 -4.71 11.77
C GLY A 288 -13.66 -5.95 10.91
N ARG A 289 -12.66 -5.92 10.02
CA ARG A 289 -12.34 -6.99 9.07
C ARG A 289 -10.86 -7.34 9.14
N SER A 290 -10.53 -8.55 8.70
CA SER A 290 -9.16 -9.02 8.49
C SER A 290 -8.53 -8.37 7.24
N ALA A 291 -8.64 -7.04 7.09
CA ALA A 291 -7.98 -6.35 5.99
C ALA A 291 -6.46 -6.49 6.16
N VAL A 292 -5.84 -7.05 5.12
CA VAL A 292 -4.41 -7.31 5.00
C VAL A 292 -3.67 -5.97 4.90
N VAL A 293 -2.51 -5.82 5.51
CA VAL A 293 -1.69 -4.60 5.42
C VAL A 293 -0.33 -4.98 4.83
N ARG A 294 -0.07 -4.52 3.60
CA ARG A 294 1.16 -4.82 2.85
C ARG A 294 1.78 -3.52 2.36
N PRO A 295 2.69 -2.92 3.13
CA PRO A 295 3.36 -1.69 2.71
C PRO A 295 4.13 -1.89 1.41
N TYR A 296 4.06 -0.89 0.54
CA TYR A 296 4.87 -0.77 -0.67
C TYR A 296 6.19 -0.10 -0.32
N ALA A 297 7.28 -0.80 -0.59
CA ALA A 297 8.62 -0.28 -0.44
C ALA A 297 9.39 -0.42 -1.75
N TRP A 298 10.46 0.37 -1.88
CA TRP A 298 11.30 0.38 -3.06
C TRP A 298 12.74 0.13 -2.67
N ALA A 299 13.51 -0.53 -3.56
CA ALA A 299 14.94 -0.74 -3.37
C ALA A 299 15.75 0.57 -3.43
N PHE A 300 15.14 1.66 -3.92
CA PHE A 300 15.73 2.98 -4.04
C PHE A 300 15.10 3.96 -3.04
N TYR A 301 15.87 4.97 -2.67
CA TYR A 301 15.26 6.18 -2.13
C TYR A 301 14.35 6.79 -3.20
N HIS A 302 13.34 7.55 -2.78
CA HIS A 302 12.30 8.12 -3.63
C HIS A 302 12.81 9.09 -4.73
N ASN A 303 14.13 9.31 -4.82
CA ASN A 303 14.74 10.00 -5.95
C ASN A 303 15.03 9.06 -7.15
N GLY A 304 14.79 7.76 -7.03
CA GLY A 304 15.03 6.75 -8.07
C GLY A 304 16.50 6.45 -8.38
N THR A 305 17.45 7.28 -7.92
CA THR A 305 18.85 7.18 -8.35
C THR A 305 19.76 6.44 -7.36
N THR A 306 19.35 6.31 -6.09
CA THR A 306 20.22 5.80 -5.03
C THR A 306 19.55 4.63 -4.32
N THR A 307 20.20 3.47 -4.30
CA THR A 307 19.70 2.29 -3.57
C THR A 307 19.72 2.52 -2.06
N LEU A 308 18.77 1.92 -1.33
CA LEU A 308 18.69 2.02 0.12
C LEU A 308 19.97 1.52 0.81
N SER A 309 20.34 2.22 1.88
CA SER A 309 21.41 1.78 2.79
C SER A 309 21.05 0.46 3.48
N ALA A 310 22.03 -0.27 4.03
CA ALA A 310 21.75 -1.49 4.78
C ALA A 310 20.82 -1.28 6.01
N PRO A 311 20.98 -0.19 6.80
CA PRO A 311 20.04 0.14 7.87
C PRO A 311 18.61 0.42 7.38
N ASP A 312 18.45 1.22 6.33
CA ASP A 312 17.12 1.54 5.78
C ASP A 312 16.45 0.32 5.14
N THR A 313 17.24 -0.50 4.43
CA THR A 313 16.79 -1.78 3.88
C THR A 313 16.29 -2.71 4.98
N ARG A 314 16.98 -2.75 6.13
CA ARG A 314 16.53 -3.55 7.28
C ARG A 314 15.22 -3.02 7.86
N SER A 315 15.01 -1.71 7.93
CA SER A 315 13.75 -1.10 8.40
C SER A 315 12.56 -1.52 7.54
N VAL A 316 12.73 -1.50 6.21
CA VAL A 316 11.72 -1.95 5.24
C VAL A 316 11.52 -3.47 5.31
N ALA A 317 12.61 -4.26 5.27
CA ALA A 317 12.56 -5.72 5.34
C ALA A 317 11.89 -6.23 6.62
N GLY A 318 12.00 -5.48 7.72
CA GLY A 318 11.31 -5.73 8.98
C GLY A 318 9.79 -5.83 8.85
N LEU A 319 9.19 -5.06 7.94
CA LEU A 319 7.74 -5.04 7.72
C LEU A 319 7.21 -6.39 7.24
N ALA A 320 7.98 -7.12 6.43
CA ALA A 320 7.60 -8.42 5.89
C ALA A 320 7.33 -9.48 6.99
N TYR A 321 7.83 -9.26 8.20
CA TYR A 321 7.80 -10.23 9.30
C TYR A 321 7.27 -9.65 10.61
N SER A 322 6.59 -8.50 10.56
CA SER A 322 6.10 -7.79 11.74
C SER A 322 4.57 -7.71 11.76
N PRO A 323 3.86 -8.77 12.23
CA PRO A 323 2.39 -8.82 12.29
C PRO A 323 1.67 -7.57 12.85
N PRO A 324 2.16 -6.90 13.92
CA PRO A 324 1.55 -5.68 14.45
C PRO A 324 1.61 -4.49 13.48
N LEU A 325 2.49 -4.58 12.50
CA LEU A 325 2.73 -3.62 11.43
C LEU A 325 2.31 -4.23 10.07
N GLY A 326 1.43 -5.23 10.06
CA GLY A 326 0.96 -5.84 8.82
C GLY A 326 1.53 -7.23 8.54
N ASP A 327 1.03 -7.85 7.48
CA ASP A 327 1.15 -9.27 7.21
C ASP A 327 1.97 -9.60 5.95
N GLY A 328 2.63 -8.60 5.37
CA GLY A 328 3.58 -8.77 4.27
C GLY A 328 4.22 -7.46 3.83
N LEU A 329 5.01 -7.53 2.76
CA LEU A 329 5.68 -6.40 2.11
C LEU A 329 5.55 -6.57 0.60
N VAL A 330 5.24 -5.49 -0.11
CA VAL A 330 5.44 -5.40 -1.55
C VAL A 330 6.75 -4.66 -1.80
N LEU A 331 7.70 -5.33 -2.46
CA LEU A 331 8.90 -4.67 -2.95
C LEU A 331 8.67 -4.31 -4.40
N TRP A 332 8.32 -3.05 -4.63
CA TRP A 332 8.06 -2.50 -5.95
C TRP A 332 9.36 -2.14 -6.66
N GLY A 333 9.34 -2.07 -7.99
CA GLY A 333 10.45 -1.62 -8.82
C GLY A 333 9.97 -0.99 -10.12
N ASP A 334 10.38 0.25 -10.33
CA ASP A 334 10.34 0.94 -11.63
C ASP A 334 11.22 0.20 -12.67
N ALA A 335 10.73 0.01 -13.90
CA ALA A 335 11.56 -0.66 -14.91
C ALA A 335 12.76 0.16 -15.37
N GLU A 336 12.75 1.49 -15.30
CA GLU A 336 13.93 2.28 -15.64
C GLU A 336 15.02 2.02 -14.59
N ALA A 337 14.62 1.97 -13.32
CA ALA A 337 15.48 1.48 -12.25
C ALA A 337 15.91 0.01 -12.48
N MET A 338 15.06 -0.86 -13.04
CA MET A 338 15.46 -2.21 -13.46
C MET A 338 16.38 -2.22 -14.69
N HIS A 339 16.34 -1.22 -15.57
CA HIS A 339 17.29 -1.02 -16.66
C HIS A 339 18.68 -0.63 -16.13
N THR A 340 18.76 -0.09 -14.91
CA THR A 340 20.00 -0.05 -14.12
C THR A 340 20.35 -1.40 -13.47
N GLN A 341 20.12 -2.51 -14.19
CA GLN A 341 20.36 -3.91 -13.80
C GLN A 341 21.56 -4.12 -12.85
N PRO A 342 22.75 -3.52 -13.06
CA PRO A 342 23.87 -3.70 -12.14
C PRO A 342 23.61 -3.19 -10.71
N LEU A 343 22.91 -2.06 -10.54
CA LEU A 343 22.62 -1.47 -9.22
C LEU A 343 21.58 -2.30 -8.47
N MET A 344 20.45 -2.63 -9.12
CA MET A 344 19.40 -3.45 -8.50
C MET A 344 19.92 -4.87 -8.20
N THR A 345 20.61 -5.51 -9.14
CA THR A 345 21.23 -6.82 -8.91
C THR A 345 22.26 -6.77 -7.78
N ALA A 346 23.11 -5.74 -7.74
CA ALA A 346 24.09 -5.58 -6.67
C ALA A 346 23.43 -5.31 -5.32
N TRP A 347 22.40 -4.48 -5.26
CA TRP A 347 21.65 -4.23 -4.03
C TRP A 347 20.94 -5.48 -3.55
N MET A 348 20.25 -6.19 -4.43
CA MET A 348 19.54 -7.43 -4.09
C MET A 348 20.50 -8.52 -3.60
N THR A 349 21.67 -8.65 -4.23
CA THR A 349 22.70 -9.64 -3.86
C THR A 349 23.40 -9.29 -2.55
N ASN A 350 23.74 -8.00 -2.35
CA ASN A 350 24.64 -7.59 -1.27
C ASN A 350 23.94 -6.96 -0.06
N VAL A 351 22.70 -6.50 -0.21
CA VAL A 351 21.97 -5.72 0.81
C VAL A 351 20.56 -6.29 1.02
N GLY A 352 19.68 -6.22 0.03
CA GLY A 352 18.26 -6.59 0.11
C GLY A 352 18.05 -8.06 0.52
N GLY A 353 18.62 -8.99 -0.25
CA GLY A 353 18.51 -10.43 0.00
C GLY A 353 19.05 -10.84 1.36
N PRO A 354 20.30 -10.47 1.72
CA PRO A 354 20.84 -10.73 3.04
C PRO A 354 20.01 -10.13 4.18
N ALA A 355 19.45 -8.92 4.01
CA ALA A 355 18.61 -8.29 5.02
C ALA A 355 17.30 -9.05 5.25
N LEU A 356 16.60 -9.43 4.16
CA LEU A 356 15.37 -10.22 4.24
C LEU A 356 15.61 -11.58 4.90
N GLN A 357 16.69 -12.27 4.53
CA GLN A 357 17.07 -13.53 5.14
C GLN A 357 17.39 -13.39 6.63
N ALA A 358 18.10 -12.32 7.01
CA ALA A 358 18.45 -12.06 8.41
C ALA A 358 17.20 -11.80 9.25
N VAL A 359 16.29 -10.93 8.79
CA VAL A 359 15.03 -10.64 9.49
C VAL A 359 14.17 -11.89 9.61
N GLN A 360 14.06 -12.69 8.53
CA GLN A 360 13.34 -13.96 8.56
C GLN A 360 13.92 -14.92 9.59
N ALA A 361 15.25 -15.07 9.63
CA ALA A 361 15.93 -15.96 10.56
C ALA A 361 15.74 -15.49 12.03
N GLU A 362 15.83 -14.19 12.28
CA GLU A 362 15.57 -13.57 13.58
C GLU A 362 14.14 -13.86 14.04
N GLN A 363 13.15 -13.66 13.17
CA GLN A 363 11.75 -13.92 13.50
C GLN A 363 11.46 -15.41 13.72
N CYS A 364 12.05 -16.30 12.92
CA CYS A 364 11.93 -17.75 13.10
C CYS A 364 12.57 -18.24 14.40
N ALA A 365 13.72 -17.68 14.78
CA ALA A 365 14.38 -18.00 16.04
C ALA A 365 13.55 -17.49 17.23
N CYS A 366 12.99 -16.29 17.12
CA CYS A 366 12.13 -15.72 18.13
C CYS A 366 10.84 -16.54 18.30
N SER A 367 10.13 -16.84 17.21
CA SER A 367 8.92 -17.67 17.21
C SER A 367 9.14 -18.99 17.94
N ARG A 368 10.24 -19.70 17.64
CA ARG A 368 10.57 -20.98 18.29
C ARG A 368 10.93 -20.85 19.77
N SER A 369 11.59 -19.77 20.16
CA SER A 369 12.11 -19.61 21.53
C SER A 369 11.13 -18.93 22.48
N GLN A 370 10.27 -18.04 21.98
CA GLN A 370 9.37 -17.22 22.79
C GLN A 370 7.88 -17.56 22.55
N CYS A 371 7.52 -17.99 21.34
CA CYS A 371 6.13 -18.24 20.94
C CYS A 371 5.86 -19.71 20.61
N SER A 372 6.65 -20.63 21.18
CA SER A 372 6.52 -22.09 21.01
C SER A 372 6.52 -22.59 19.56
N GLY A 373 6.97 -21.76 18.60
CA GLY A 373 6.85 -22.04 17.16
C GLY A 373 5.42 -21.91 16.60
N HIS A 374 4.51 -21.34 17.38
CA HIS A 374 3.06 -21.25 17.10
C HIS A 374 2.54 -19.81 17.11
N GLY A 375 3.45 -18.85 17.00
CA GLY A 375 3.12 -17.43 16.88
C GLY A 375 4.30 -16.63 16.38
N ALA A 376 4.01 -15.43 15.90
CA ALA A 376 5.00 -14.45 15.52
C ALA A 376 5.34 -13.58 16.73
N CYS A 377 6.61 -13.20 16.85
CA CYS A 377 7.04 -12.28 17.89
C CYS A 377 6.59 -10.86 17.55
N VAL A 378 6.08 -10.18 18.57
CA VAL A 378 5.57 -8.82 18.48
C VAL A 378 6.19 -7.96 19.56
N SER A 379 6.45 -6.69 19.24
CA SER A 379 6.84 -5.69 20.23
C SER A 379 5.66 -4.76 20.44
N GLY A 380 5.17 -4.68 21.68
CA GLY A 380 4.14 -3.70 22.04
C GLY A 380 4.66 -2.26 21.92
N PRO A 381 3.78 -1.25 22.06
CA PRO A 381 4.17 0.16 22.03
C PRO A 381 5.23 0.56 23.08
N ASP A 382 5.32 -0.21 24.18
CA ASP A 382 6.34 -0.05 25.23
C ASP A 382 7.61 -0.90 25.00
N HIS A 383 7.78 -1.46 23.78
CA HIS A 383 8.79 -2.46 23.45
C HIS A 383 8.70 -3.77 24.25
N ALA A 384 7.58 -4.02 24.92
CA ALA A 384 7.34 -5.28 25.60
C ALA A 384 7.22 -6.42 24.57
N ALA A 385 8.09 -7.42 24.69
CA ALA A 385 8.04 -8.61 23.84
C ALA A 385 6.79 -9.44 24.16
N GLY A 386 6.07 -9.84 23.12
CA GLY A 386 4.90 -10.71 23.18
C GLY A 386 4.79 -11.59 21.95
N CYS A 387 3.71 -12.37 21.89
CA CYS A 387 3.42 -13.26 20.78
C CYS A 387 2.04 -12.97 20.19
N ASP A 388 1.96 -12.90 18.87
CA ASP A 388 0.72 -12.97 18.10
C ASP A 388 0.55 -14.40 17.59
N CYS A 389 -0.42 -15.12 18.15
CA CYS A 389 -0.54 -16.56 17.93
C CYS A 389 -1.17 -16.89 16.59
N PHE A 390 -0.60 -17.90 15.93
CA PHE A 390 -1.17 -18.42 14.70
C PHE A 390 -2.57 -19.00 14.94
N PRO A 391 -3.46 -19.01 13.92
CA PRO A 391 -4.80 -19.55 14.07
C PRO A 391 -4.79 -20.95 14.68
N GLY A 392 -5.62 -21.13 15.72
CA GLY A 392 -5.69 -22.38 16.47
C GLY A 392 -4.82 -22.42 17.73
N TYR A 393 -3.98 -21.42 17.98
CA TYR A 393 -3.13 -21.31 19.17
C TYR A 393 -3.48 -20.08 20.02
N HIS A 394 -3.20 -20.15 21.32
CA HIS A 394 -3.46 -19.08 22.28
C HIS A 394 -2.52 -19.18 23.50
N GLY A 395 -2.58 -18.17 24.37
CA GLY A 395 -1.69 -18.02 25.52
C GLY A 395 -0.54 -17.06 25.25
N GLY A 396 0.16 -16.64 26.30
CA GLY A 396 1.22 -15.62 26.20
C GLY A 396 2.44 -16.05 25.37
N ASP A 397 2.65 -17.35 25.20
CA ASP A 397 3.73 -17.98 24.43
C ASP A 397 3.20 -18.89 23.30
N CYS A 398 1.90 -18.79 22.98
CA CYS A 398 1.20 -19.60 21.98
C CYS A 398 1.31 -21.12 22.16
N SER A 399 1.63 -21.60 23.36
CA SER A 399 1.77 -23.05 23.64
C SER A 399 0.44 -23.81 23.69
N SER A 400 -0.68 -23.11 23.86
CA SER A 400 -1.99 -23.76 24.05
C SER A 400 -2.74 -23.86 22.73
N ALA A 401 -3.09 -25.08 22.32
CA ALA A 401 -3.94 -25.31 21.16
C ALA A 401 -5.42 -25.21 21.54
N THR A 402 -6.22 -24.58 20.68
CA THR A 402 -7.68 -24.73 20.72
C THR A 402 -8.02 -26.17 20.39
N GLY A 403 -8.62 -26.89 21.35
CA GLY A 403 -9.08 -28.26 21.12
C GLY A 403 -10.14 -28.30 20.00
N PRO A 404 -10.36 -29.46 19.35
CA PRO A 404 -11.43 -29.58 18.37
C PRO A 404 -12.74 -29.18 19.06
N SER A 405 -13.42 -28.18 18.51
CA SER A 405 -14.79 -27.85 18.89
C SER A 405 -15.60 -29.13 18.75
N GLY A 406 -16.01 -29.69 19.89
CA GLY A 406 -16.89 -30.86 19.89
C GLY A 406 -18.18 -30.50 19.17
N GLU A 407 -18.40 -31.14 18.02
CA GLU A 407 -19.72 -31.28 17.40
C GLU A 407 -20.63 -32.15 18.27
#